data_AF-A0A1G3M8J4-F1
#
_entry.id   AF-A0A1G3M8J4-F1
#
_cell.length_a   1.000
_cell.length_b   1.000
_cell.length_c   1.000
_cell.angle_alpha   90.00
_cell.angle_beta   90.00
_cell.angle_gamma   90.00
#
_symmetry.space_group_name_H-M   'P 1'
#
loop_
_entity.id
_entity.type
_entity.pdbx_description
1 polymer ?
#
loop_
_entity_poly.entity_id
_entity_poly.type
_entity_poly.pdbx_seq_one_letter_code
_entity_poly.pdbx_strand_id
1 'polypeptide(L)'
;MTPGDVILTRSDTWISRAIRKFTSKPGEPALVSHAGIFLCSKHVLEALFSGVKTTRFPQDFVGSEFVIYSPTNINVCQRELLEAKAATFSARRYGYIKIGAQALDWATGTRFFTSKIFTWDHYPYCSFVVAESYKLIGKDFAVPTKSTTPDDILDFVVSHPDKYRLVEGTPALIEDIARVYSSDKDKGNCEEK
;
A
#
# COMPACT_ATOMS: atom_id res chain seq x y z
N MET A 1 -8.76 13.42 7.60
CA MET A 1 -7.48 12.70 7.45
C MET A 1 -6.48 13.23 8.46
N THR A 2 -5.67 12.33 8.98
CA THR A 2 -4.70 12.57 10.05
C THR A 2 -3.35 11.93 9.71
N PRO A 3 -2.25 12.37 10.34
CA PRO A 3 -0.95 11.76 10.11
C PRO A 3 -0.99 10.25 10.37
N GLY A 4 -0.42 9.47 9.45
CA GLY A 4 -0.44 8.02 9.49
C GLY A 4 -1.65 7.36 8.84
N ASP A 5 -2.65 8.10 8.37
CA ASP A 5 -3.69 7.49 7.52
C ASP A 5 -3.05 6.99 6.22
N VAL A 6 -3.50 5.85 5.70
CA VAL A 6 -2.97 5.23 4.49
C VAL A 6 -3.94 5.47 3.34
N ILE A 7 -3.44 5.98 2.22
CA ILE A 7 -4.19 6.08 0.98
C ILE A 7 -3.72 4.99 0.02
N LEU A 8 -4.68 4.26 -0.55
CA LEU A 8 -4.43 3.24 -1.57
C LEU A 8 -5.14 3.68 -2.83
N THR A 9 -4.44 3.64 -3.96
CA THR A 9 -4.98 4.14 -5.23
C THR A 9 -4.82 3.15 -6.37
N ARG A 10 -5.71 3.28 -7.33
CA ARG A 10 -5.60 2.65 -8.64
C ARG A 10 -5.88 3.66 -9.75
N SER A 11 -5.19 3.47 -10.87
CA SER A 11 -5.43 4.23 -12.09
C SER A 11 -5.60 3.30 -13.29
N ASP A 12 -6.03 3.86 -14.42
CA ASP A 12 -6.14 3.15 -15.70
C ASP A 12 -4.86 3.17 -16.54
N THR A 13 -3.77 3.71 -15.98
CA THR A 13 -2.48 3.72 -16.66
C THR A 13 -1.94 2.30 -16.88
N TRP A 14 -1.18 2.11 -17.96
CA TRP A 14 -0.57 0.81 -18.28
C TRP A 14 0.29 0.27 -17.14
N ILE A 15 0.97 1.17 -16.40
CA ILE A 15 1.80 0.82 -15.25
C ILE A 15 0.94 0.29 -14.10
N SER A 16 -0.15 0.99 -13.75
CA SER A 16 -1.08 0.56 -12.70
C SER A 16 -1.69 -0.80 -13.02
N ARG A 17 -2.10 -1.02 -14.28
CA ARG A 17 -2.61 -2.31 -14.74
C ARG A 17 -1.57 -3.41 -14.65
N ALA A 18 -0.32 -3.12 -15.01
CA ALA A 18 0.78 -4.07 -14.91
C ALA A 18 1.08 -4.43 -13.44
N ILE A 19 1.15 -3.45 -12.55
CA ILE A 19 1.36 -3.69 -11.11
C ILE A 19 0.26 -4.61 -10.59
N ARG A 20 -1.02 -4.28 -10.80
CA ARG A 20 -2.13 -5.14 -10.37
C ARG A 20 -2.00 -6.55 -10.92
N LYS A 21 -1.69 -6.71 -12.21
CA LYS A 21 -1.50 -8.04 -12.81
C LYS A 21 -0.35 -8.83 -12.15
N PHE A 22 0.76 -8.19 -11.80
CA PHE A 22 1.91 -8.85 -11.17
C PHE A 22 1.73 -9.10 -9.67
N THR A 23 0.89 -8.31 -9.00
CA THR A 23 0.60 -8.47 -7.57
C THR A 23 -0.63 -9.33 -7.30
N SER A 24 -1.47 -9.60 -8.30
CA SER A 24 -2.59 -10.56 -8.18
C SER A 24 -2.09 -11.94 -7.76
N LYS A 25 -2.80 -12.55 -6.81
CA LYS A 25 -2.61 -13.94 -6.40
C LYS A 25 -3.61 -14.84 -7.16
N PRO A 26 -3.35 -16.15 -7.32
CA PRO A 26 -4.31 -17.05 -7.95
C PRO A 26 -5.67 -17.02 -7.22
N GLY A 27 -6.72 -16.54 -7.88
CA GLY A 27 -8.07 -16.42 -7.31
C GLY A 27 -8.38 -15.09 -6.60
N GLU A 28 -7.37 -14.23 -6.40
CA GLU A 28 -7.49 -12.94 -5.70
C GLU A 28 -6.90 -11.82 -6.60
N PRO A 29 -7.74 -11.08 -7.35
CA PRO A 29 -7.27 -10.02 -8.21
C PRO A 29 -6.81 -8.82 -7.38
N ALA A 30 -5.61 -8.31 -7.65
CA ALA A 30 -5.14 -7.10 -6.97
C ALA A 30 -5.95 -5.88 -7.40
N LEU A 31 -6.49 -5.16 -6.43
CA LEU A 31 -7.39 -4.03 -6.65
C LEU A 31 -6.65 -2.71 -6.70
N VAL A 32 -5.55 -2.59 -5.95
CA VAL A 32 -4.78 -1.34 -5.82
C VAL A 32 -3.38 -1.48 -6.39
N SER A 33 -2.84 -0.37 -6.89
CA SER A 33 -1.53 -0.34 -7.57
C SER A 33 -0.51 0.57 -6.88
N HIS A 34 -0.96 1.39 -5.94
CA HIS A 34 -0.14 2.40 -5.29
C HIS A 34 -0.59 2.62 -3.85
N ALA A 35 0.35 2.99 -3.00
CA ALA A 35 0.13 3.29 -1.59
C ALA A 35 0.89 4.56 -1.18
N GLY A 36 0.23 5.40 -0.40
CA GLY A 36 0.80 6.59 0.21
C GLY A 36 0.42 6.69 1.69
N ILE A 37 1.11 7.58 2.40
CA ILE A 37 0.84 7.86 3.82
C ILE A 37 0.58 9.35 4.01
N PHE A 38 -0.48 9.70 4.71
CA PHE A 38 -0.76 11.09 5.06
C PHE A 38 0.26 11.60 6.07
N LEU A 39 0.89 12.73 5.75
CA LEU A 39 1.71 13.49 6.69
C LEU A 39 0.85 14.43 7.53
N CYS A 40 -0.20 14.99 6.92
CA CYS A 40 -1.19 15.82 7.57
C CYS A 40 -2.50 15.75 6.78
N SER A 41 -3.53 16.52 7.15
CA SER A 41 -4.86 16.44 6.52
C SER A 41 -4.88 16.75 5.01
N LYS A 42 -3.85 17.40 4.46
CA LYS A 42 -3.80 17.87 3.07
C LYS A 42 -2.61 17.35 2.27
N HIS A 43 -1.68 16.64 2.91
CA HIS A 43 -0.45 16.20 2.25
C HIS A 43 -0.24 14.71 2.43
N VAL A 44 0.00 14.05 1.30
CA VAL A 44 0.35 12.64 1.22
C VAL A 44 1.80 12.54 0.79
N LEU A 45 2.56 11.67 1.45
CA LEU A 45 3.86 11.27 0.97
C LEU A 45 3.72 10.02 0.10
N GLU A 46 4.18 10.12 -1.14
CA GLU A 46 4.09 9.06 -2.14
C GLU A 46 5.47 8.78 -2.74
N ALA A 47 5.81 7.51 -2.91
CA ALA A 47 6.98 7.13 -3.70
C ALA A 47 6.56 6.83 -5.13
N LEU A 48 6.74 7.81 -6.02
CA LEU A 48 6.41 7.72 -7.44
C LEU A 48 7.65 7.37 -8.26
N PHE A 49 7.47 6.93 -9.51
CA PHE A 49 8.57 6.67 -10.45
C PHE A 49 9.58 7.84 -10.53
N SER A 50 9.12 9.07 -10.41
CA SER A 50 9.97 10.27 -10.46
C SER A 50 10.73 10.59 -9.16
N GLY A 51 10.56 9.81 -8.09
CA GLY A 51 11.07 10.11 -6.75
C GLY A 51 9.98 10.12 -5.67
N VAL A 52 10.40 10.15 -4.41
CA VAL A 52 9.49 10.39 -3.28
C VAL A 52 9.06 11.85 -3.29
N LYS A 53 7.75 12.08 -3.32
CA LYS A 53 7.13 13.40 -3.40
C LYS A 53 6.05 13.56 -2.34
N THR A 54 5.86 14.80 -1.92
CA THR A 54 4.69 15.19 -1.15
C THR A 54 3.66 15.77 -2.12
N THR A 55 2.51 15.13 -2.22
CA THR A 55 1.39 15.54 -3.07
C THR A 55 0.27 16.13 -2.23
N ARG A 56 -0.55 16.96 -2.87
CA ARG A 56 -1.67 17.67 -2.24
C ARG A 56 -2.95 16.89 -2.43
N PHE A 57 -3.61 16.58 -1.32
CA PHE A 57 -4.92 15.94 -1.33
C PHE A 57 -6.02 17.00 -1.10
N PRO A 58 -7.13 16.98 -1.88
CA PRO A 58 -7.44 16.03 -2.96
C PRO A 58 -6.93 16.43 -4.34
N GLN A 59 -6.28 17.60 -4.48
CA GLN A 59 -6.06 18.24 -5.78
C GLN A 59 -5.24 17.41 -6.77
N ASP A 60 -4.21 16.72 -6.29
CA ASP A 60 -3.32 15.92 -7.13
C ASP A 60 -3.86 14.48 -7.37
N PHE A 61 -5.00 14.12 -6.75
CA PHE A 61 -5.66 12.81 -6.88
C PHE A 61 -6.93 12.86 -7.73
N VAL A 62 -7.24 14.00 -8.34
CA VAL A 62 -8.42 14.16 -9.21
C VAL A 62 -8.35 13.18 -10.38
N GLY A 63 -9.42 12.43 -10.59
CA GLY A 63 -9.52 11.41 -11.65
C GLY A 63 -8.86 10.07 -11.32
N SER A 64 -8.28 9.92 -10.12
CA SER A 64 -7.81 8.63 -9.62
C SER A 64 -8.84 8.00 -8.68
N GLU A 65 -8.92 6.67 -8.69
CA GLU A 65 -9.72 5.92 -7.73
C GLU A 65 -8.88 5.65 -6.48
N PHE A 66 -9.45 5.89 -5.31
CA PHE A 66 -8.72 5.78 -4.04
C PHE A 66 -9.60 5.31 -2.89
N VAL A 67 -8.96 4.77 -1.86
CA VAL A 67 -9.53 4.50 -0.54
C VAL A 67 -8.54 4.92 0.54
N ILE A 68 -9.05 5.42 1.65
CA ILE A 68 -8.27 5.91 2.78
C ILE A 68 -8.64 5.12 4.02
N TYR A 69 -7.65 4.49 4.64
CA TYR A 69 -7.81 3.77 5.90
C TYR A 69 -7.05 4.47 7.02
N SER A 70 -7.72 4.73 8.15
CA SER A 70 -7.10 5.25 9.36
C SER A 70 -6.86 4.10 10.34
N PRO A 71 -5.65 3.96 10.90
CA PRO A 71 -5.44 3.09 12.06
C PRO A 71 -6.23 3.63 13.27
N THR A 72 -6.93 2.74 13.97
CA THR A 72 -7.74 3.07 15.18
C THR A 72 -6.96 2.80 16.46
N ASN A 73 -5.93 1.96 16.39
CA ASN A 73 -5.14 1.47 17.52
C ASN A 73 -3.77 2.16 17.65
N ILE A 74 -3.72 3.47 17.36
CA ILE A 74 -2.54 4.33 17.57
C ILE A 74 -2.89 5.61 18.29
N ASN A 75 -1.97 6.09 19.13
CA ASN A 75 -2.10 7.36 19.84
C ASN A 75 -1.46 8.54 19.08
N VAL A 76 -1.60 9.75 19.62
CA VAL A 76 -1.08 10.99 19.02
C VAL A 76 0.44 10.94 18.84
N CYS A 77 1.19 10.50 19.86
CA CYS A 77 2.65 10.40 19.77
C CYS A 77 3.09 9.43 18.66
N GLN A 78 2.37 8.31 18.49
CA GLN A 78 2.64 7.37 17.39
C GLN A 78 2.34 7.98 16.02
N ARG A 79 1.30 8.82 15.90
CA ARG A 79 1.01 9.56 14.66
C ARG A 79 2.11 10.55 14.32
N GLU A 80 2.64 11.26 15.31
CA GLU A 80 3.79 12.16 15.13
C GLU A 80 5.06 11.39 14.71
N LEU A 81 5.29 10.21 15.29
CA LEU A 81 6.40 9.34 14.87
C LEU A 81 6.24 8.85 13.43
N LEU A 82 5.01 8.50 13.02
CA LEU A 82 4.71 8.12 11.63
C LEU A 82 4.99 9.28 10.68
N GLU A 83 4.53 10.49 11.02
CA GLU A 83 4.78 11.70 10.23
C GLU A 83 6.28 11.96 10.10
N ALA A 84 7.00 12.01 11.22
CA ALA A 84 8.43 12.29 11.24
C ALA A 84 9.21 11.25 10.43
N LYS A 85 8.88 9.96 10.60
CA LYS A 85 9.52 8.86 9.87
C LYS A 85 9.22 8.93 8.39
N ALA A 86 7.96 9.11 8.00
CA ALA A 86 7.57 9.27 6.61
C ALA A 86 8.33 10.46 6.00
N ALA A 87 8.37 11.61 6.67
CA ALA A 87 9.09 12.79 6.20
C ALA A 87 10.58 12.54 5.92
N THR A 88 11.25 11.60 6.62
CA THR A 88 12.66 11.23 6.33
C THR A 88 12.89 10.56 4.96
N PHE A 89 11.83 10.11 4.29
CA PHE A 89 11.90 9.59 2.93
C PHE A 89 11.74 10.69 1.87
N SER A 90 11.30 11.89 2.26
CA SER A 90 11.18 13.03 1.34
C SER A 90 12.52 13.30 0.64
N ALA A 91 12.45 13.62 -0.66
CA ALA A 91 13.61 13.86 -1.52
C ALA A 91 14.55 12.66 -1.77
N ARG A 92 14.21 11.43 -1.33
CA ARG A 92 14.95 10.22 -1.76
C ARG A 92 14.63 9.83 -3.20
N ARG A 93 15.64 9.33 -3.92
CA ARG A 93 15.50 8.86 -5.32
C ARG A 93 14.75 7.53 -5.37
N TYR A 94 13.87 7.37 -6.36
CA TYR A 94 13.06 6.17 -6.53
C TYR A 94 13.88 4.98 -7.03
N GLY A 95 13.50 3.78 -6.57
CA GLY A 95 14.21 2.53 -6.86
C GLY A 95 13.84 1.83 -8.14
N TYR A 96 14.21 2.36 -9.31
CA TYR A 96 13.93 1.70 -10.62
C TYR A 96 14.37 0.23 -10.68
N ILE A 97 15.47 -0.11 -10.00
CA ILE A 97 16.07 -1.44 -10.01
C ILE A 97 15.18 -2.48 -9.28
N LYS A 98 14.37 -2.06 -8.29
CA LYS A 98 13.52 -2.98 -7.52
C LYS A 98 12.27 -3.45 -8.28
N ILE A 99 11.74 -2.65 -9.19
CA ILE A 99 10.62 -3.06 -10.06
C ILE A 99 11.08 -4.15 -11.02
N GLY A 100 12.29 -4.02 -11.57
CA GLY A 100 12.92 -5.08 -12.36
C GLY A 100 13.14 -6.36 -11.55
N ALA A 101 13.56 -6.25 -10.29
CA ALA A 101 13.75 -7.39 -9.40
C ALA A 101 12.42 -8.07 -9.00
N GLN A 102 11.35 -7.31 -8.74
CA GLN A 102 10.01 -7.86 -8.49
C GLN A 102 9.45 -8.56 -9.74
N ALA A 103 9.68 -8.00 -10.93
CA ALA A 103 9.31 -8.66 -12.17
C ALA A 103 10.09 -9.97 -12.38
N LEU A 104 11.37 -10.03 -11.99
CA LEU A 104 12.19 -11.24 -12.03
C LEU A 104 11.73 -12.30 -11.02
N ASP A 105 11.44 -11.89 -9.78
CA ASP A 105 10.92 -12.78 -8.74
C ASP A 105 9.58 -13.39 -9.16
N TRP A 106 8.69 -12.59 -9.75
CA TRP A 106 7.44 -13.08 -10.34
C TRP A 106 7.68 -14.05 -11.51
N ALA A 107 8.54 -13.69 -12.46
CA ALA A 107 8.84 -14.54 -13.62
C ALA A 107 9.49 -15.88 -13.24
N THR A 108 10.16 -15.93 -12.09
CA THR A 108 10.84 -17.14 -11.58
C THR A 108 10.05 -17.87 -10.51
N GLY A 109 8.95 -17.29 -10.01
CA GLY A 109 8.18 -17.83 -8.87
C GLY A 109 8.99 -17.88 -7.55
N THR A 110 10.03 -17.07 -7.43
CA THR A 110 10.91 -17.04 -6.24
C THR A 110 10.83 -15.69 -5.53
N ARG A 111 11.34 -15.63 -4.29
CA ARG A 111 11.60 -14.37 -3.56
C ARG A 111 13.10 -14.06 -3.49
N PHE A 112 13.90 -14.72 -4.32
CA PHE A 112 15.35 -14.76 -4.16
C PHE A 112 16.01 -13.41 -4.53
N PHE A 113 15.51 -12.73 -5.55
CA PHE A 113 16.09 -11.49 -6.04
C PHE A 113 15.72 -10.30 -5.16
N THR A 114 14.50 -10.25 -4.61
CA THR A 114 14.10 -9.24 -3.61
C THR A 114 14.72 -9.47 -2.22
N SER A 115 14.97 -10.73 -1.82
CA SER A 115 15.52 -11.03 -0.48
C SER A 115 17.05 -11.08 -0.39
N LYS A 116 17.74 -11.53 -1.45
CA LYS A 116 19.17 -11.91 -1.36
C LYS A 116 20.12 -11.07 -2.22
N ILE A 117 19.67 -10.47 -3.32
CA ILE A 117 20.57 -9.78 -4.28
C ILE A 117 20.49 -8.25 -4.20
N PHE A 118 19.32 -7.66 -3.90
CA PHE A 118 19.16 -6.19 -3.90
C PHE A 118 18.76 -5.62 -2.53
N THR A 119 19.61 -5.83 -1.52
CA THR A 119 19.58 -5.12 -0.23
C THR A 119 20.12 -3.69 -0.38
N TRP A 120 19.42 -2.84 -1.11
CA TRP A 120 19.74 -1.41 -1.17
C TRP A 120 18.60 -0.61 -0.52
N ASP A 121 18.83 -0.22 0.73
CA ASP A 121 17.92 0.56 1.58
C ASP A 121 17.78 2.04 1.10
N HIS A 122 18.47 2.41 0.02
CA HIS A 122 18.51 3.78 -0.52
C HIS A 122 17.39 4.09 -1.52
N TYR A 123 16.54 3.10 -1.82
CA TYR A 123 15.60 3.14 -2.93
C TYR A 123 14.20 2.69 -2.49
N PRO A 124 13.40 3.60 -1.89
CA PRO A 124 12.05 3.32 -1.44
C PRO A 124 11.07 3.21 -2.62
N TYR A 125 10.11 2.29 -2.51
CA TYR A 125 8.92 2.20 -3.37
C TYR A 125 7.66 2.41 -2.52
N CYS A 126 6.50 2.61 -3.16
CA CYS A 126 5.30 3.16 -2.52
C CYS A 126 4.88 2.45 -1.22
N SER A 127 4.63 1.14 -1.28
CA SER A 127 4.24 0.33 -0.12
C SER A 127 5.37 0.15 0.92
N PHE A 128 6.64 0.21 0.51
CA PHE A 128 7.77 0.17 1.45
C PHE A 128 7.80 1.40 2.36
N VAL A 129 7.54 2.60 1.82
CA VAL A 129 7.51 3.82 2.64
C VAL A 129 6.45 3.71 3.74
N VAL A 130 5.27 3.19 3.39
CA VAL A 130 4.18 2.96 4.35
C VAL A 130 4.61 1.92 5.39
N ALA A 131 5.01 0.73 4.96
CA ALA A 131 5.35 -0.38 5.86
C ALA A 131 6.57 -0.09 6.76
N GLU A 132 7.60 0.60 6.26
CA GLU A 132 8.77 0.99 7.04
C GLU A 132 8.45 2.12 8.04
N SER A 133 7.48 2.97 7.73
CA SER A 133 6.98 3.96 8.69
C SER A 133 6.23 3.28 9.84
N TYR A 134 5.33 2.35 9.53
CA TYR A 134 4.57 1.59 10.54
C TYR A 134 5.44 0.70 11.43
N LYS A 135 6.54 0.16 10.88
CA LYS A 135 7.51 -0.62 11.65
C LYS A 135 8.12 0.17 12.81
N LEU A 136 8.30 1.49 12.67
CA LEU A 136 8.84 2.34 13.73
C LEU A 136 7.98 2.32 15.00
N ILE A 137 6.66 2.18 14.84
CA ILE A 137 5.71 2.12 15.96
C ILE A 137 5.36 0.69 16.37
N GLY A 138 6.16 -0.30 15.94
CA GLY A 138 5.98 -1.71 16.26
C GLY A 138 4.77 -2.36 15.58
N LYS A 139 4.34 -1.85 14.42
CA LYS A 139 3.25 -2.42 13.62
C LYS A 139 3.74 -2.87 12.25
N ASP A 140 3.09 -3.87 11.68
CA ASP A 140 3.34 -4.38 10.33
C ASP A 140 2.03 -4.72 9.61
N PHE A 141 2.16 -5.16 8.35
CA PHE A 141 1.06 -5.57 7.48
C PHE A 141 1.12 -7.08 7.19
N ALA A 142 1.56 -7.91 8.15
CA ALA A 142 1.74 -9.37 8.04
C ALA A 142 2.72 -9.86 6.94
N VAL A 143 3.34 -8.95 6.19
CA VAL A 143 4.32 -9.24 5.14
C VAL A 143 5.62 -8.51 5.45
N PRO A 144 6.81 -9.09 5.21
CA PRO A 144 8.07 -8.39 5.37
C PRO A 144 8.06 -7.06 4.62
N THR A 145 8.47 -5.98 5.28
CA THR A 145 8.45 -4.59 4.77
C THR A 145 9.07 -4.45 3.37
N LYS A 146 10.11 -5.24 3.07
CA LYS A 146 10.84 -5.24 1.79
C LYS A 146 10.14 -6.01 0.66
N SER A 147 9.00 -6.64 0.95
CA SER A 147 8.19 -7.40 0.00
C SER A 147 6.72 -6.96 0.00
N THR A 148 6.32 -6.06 0.91
CA THR A 148 4.96 -5.54 1.00
C THR A 148 4.54 -4.88 -0.31
N THR A 149 3.43 -5.31 -0.89
CA THR A 149 2.79 -4.64 -2.04
C THR A 149 1.66 -3.73 -1.57
N PRO A 150 1.16 -2.80 -2.40
CA PRO A 150 -0.03 -2.01 -2.06
C PRO A 150 -1.25 -2.88 -1.76
N ASP A 151 -1.38 -4.01 -2.46
CA ASP A 151 -2.50 -4.94 -2.29
C ASP A 151 -2.40 -5.72 -0.98
N ASP A 152 -1.19 -6.11 -0.55
CA ASP A 152 -1.01 -6.71 0.80
C ASP A 152 -1.42 -5.73 1.91
N ILE A 153 -1.21 -4.42 1.71
CA ILE A 153 -1.70 -3.40 2.65
C ILE A 153 -3.23 -3.36 2.64
N LEU A 154 -3.86 -3.41 1.45
CA LEU A 154 -5.32 -3.47 1.31
C LEU A 154 -5.90 -4.70 2.03
N ASP A 155 -5.37 -5.88 1.71
CA ASP A 155 -5.74 -7.17 2.31
C ASP A 155 -5.70 -7.07 3.84
N PHE A 156 -4.62 -6.50 4.37
CA PHE A 156 -4.42 -6.38 5.81
C PHE A 156 -5.41 -5.40 6.45
N VAL A 157 -5.62 -4.22 5.88
CA VAL A 157 -6.52 -3.21 6.49
C VAL A 157 -7.99 -3.62 6.39
N VAL A 158 -8.38 -4.35 5.33
CA VAL A 158 -9.75 -4.87 5.16
C VAL A 158 -10.02 -6.05 6.10
N SER A 159 -9.06 -6.96 6.26
CA SER A 159 -9.19 -8.11 7.16
C SER A 159 -9.10 -7.76 8.65
N HIS A 160 -8.69 -6.55 9.01
CA HIS A 160 -8.55 -6.08 10.39
C HIS A 160 -9.36 -4.82 10.70
N PRO A 161 -10.71 -4.90 10.65
CA PRO A 161 -11.59 -3.75 10.92
C PRO A 161 -11.52 -3.28 12.39
N ASP A 162 -10.98 -4.10 13.30
CA ASP A 162 -10.66 -3.72 14.68
C ASP A 162 -9.45 -2.76 14.76
N LYS A 163 -8.53 -2.83 13.80
CA LYS A 163 -7.29 -2.04 13.75
C LYS A 163 -7.36 -0.87 12.77
N TYR A 164 -8.20 -0.96 11.73
CA TYR A 164 -8.32 0.04 10.69
C TYR A 164 -9.77 0.34 10.35
N ARG A 165 -10.02 1.61 10.01
CA ARG A 165 -11.32 2.13 9.61
C ARG A 165 -11.21 2.75 8.23
N LEU A 166 -12.14 2.43 7.33
CA LEU A 166 -12.34 3.20 6.10
C LEU A 166 -12.82 4.61 6.47
N VAL A 167 -12.08 5.62 6.00
CA VAL A 167 -12.37 7.04 6.27
C VAL A 167 -13.09 7.67 5.08
N GLU A 168 -12.57 7.43 3.88
CA GLU A 168 -13.06 8.03 2.64
C GLU A 168 -12.62 7.16 1.47
N GLY A 169 -13.32 7.23 0.35
CA GLY A 169 -12.90 6.58 -0.88
C GLY A 169 -13.85 6.87 -2.03
N THR A 170 -13.37 6.60 -3.25
CA THR A 170 -14.18 6.71 -4.46
C THR A 170 -15.19 5.56 -4.52
N PRO A 171 -16.47 5.82 -4.87
CA PRO A 171 -17.51 4.79 -4.87
C PRO A 171 -17.15 3.52 -5.65
N ALA A 172 -16.56 3.66 -6.84
CA ALA A 172 -16.21 2.53 -7.70
C ALA A 172 -15.20 1.56 -7.04
N LEU A 173 -14.15 2.09 -6.42
CA LEU A 173 -13.16 1.24 -5.72
C LEU A 173 -13.74 0.64 -4.44
N ILE A 174 -14.58 1.36 -3.69
CA ILE A 174 -15.27 0.82 -2.52
C ILE A 174 -16.17 -0.36 -2.93
N GLU A 175 -16.93 -0.22 -4.02
CA GLU A 175 -17.81 -1.27 -4.51
C GLU A 175 -17.01 -2.52 -4.95
N ASP A 176 -15.90 -2.33 -5.66
CA ASP A 176 -15.06 -3.46 -6.07
C ASP A 176 -14.40 -4.17 -4.89
N ILE A 177 -13.94 -3.41 -3.87
CA ILE A 177 -13.45 -3.98 -2.61
C ILE A 177 -14.56 -4.79 -1.94
N ALA A 178 -15.76 -4.23 -1.79
CA ALA A 178 -16.88 -4.95 -1.20
C ALA A 178 -17.18 -6.24 -1.99
N ARG A 179 -17.19 -6.19 -3.32
CA ARG A 179 -17.45 -7.35 -4.17
C ARG A 179 -16.44 -8.47 -3.95
N VAL A 180 -15.14 -8.16 -3.93
CA VAL A 180 -14.08 -9.16 -3.73
C VAL A 180 -14.13 -9.76 -2.32
N TYR A 181 -14.10 -8.91 -1.29
CA TYR A 181 -14.00 -9.40 0.10
C TYR A 181 -15.33 -9.90 0.69
N SER A 182 -16.48 -9.55 0.11
CA SER A 182 -17.76 -10.21 0.46
C SER A 182 -17.87 -11.60 -0.17
N SER A 183 -17.35 -11.80 -1.38
CA SER A 183 -17.39 -13.09 -2.08
C SER A 183 -16.52 -14.16 -1.40
N ASP A 184 -15.43 -13.76 -0.73
CA ASP A 184 -14.59 -14.69 0.02
C ASP A 184 -15.20 -15.13 1.36
N LYS A 185 -16.09 -14.32 1.96
CA LYS A 185 -16.90 -14.77 3.11
C LYS A 185 -17.87 -15.90 2.74
N ASP A 186 -18.37 -15.92 1.51
CA ASP A 186 -19.28 -16.97 1.05
C ASP A 186 -18.55 -18.27 0.67
N LYS A 187 -17.27 -18.21 0.28
CA LYS A 187 -16.46 -19.43 0.01
C LYS A 187 -16.07 -20.19 1.29
N GLY A 188 -15.95 -19.50 2.42
CA GLY A 188 -15.64 -20.12 3.72
C GLY A 188 -16.78 -20.95 4.33
N ASN A 189 -17.97 -20.93 3.73
CA ASN A 189 -19.16 -21.66 4.22
C ASN A 189 -19.50 -22.93 3.41
N CYS A 190 -18.67 -23.31 2.43
CA CYS A 190 -18.89 -24.50 1.61
C CYS A 190 -18.05 -25.73 2.02
N GLU A 191 -17.17 -25.62 3.02
CA GLU A 191 -16.40 -26.75 3.56
C GLU A 191 -16.84 -27.13 4.99
N GLU A 192 -18.14 -27.34 5.19
CA GLU A 192 -18.62 -28.22 6.25
C GLU A 192 -19.77 -29.07 5.70
N LYS A 193 -19.44 -30.19 5.06
CA LYS A 193 -20.24 -31.43 5.03
C LYS A 193 -19.36 -32.66 4.89
#